data_AF-A0A2A2UW20-F1
#
_entry.id   AF-A0A2A2UW20-F1
#
_cell.length_a   1.000
_cell.length_b   1.000
_cell.length_c   1.000
_cell.angle_alpha   90.00
_cell.angle_beta   90.00
_cell.angle_gamma   90.00
#
_symmetry.space_group_name_H-M   'P 1'
#
loop_
_entity.id
_entity.type
_entity.pdbx_description
1 polymer ?
#
loop_
_entity_poly.entity_id
_entity_poly.type
_entity_poly.pdbx_seq_one_letter_code
_entity_poly.pdbx_strand_id
1 'polypeptide(L)'
;MIKKRVIIFSLLFASSHGSADELKPFTSDGCSVFPDGTLSQNELWLSCCTAHDLAYWKGGTAIERENADIALQKCVAAVGQEEVATLMLVGVRLGGLPYLPTPFRWGYGWSYPRRYAELTAEEIEQVNKHMAKLALDKK
;
A
#
# COMPACT_ATOMS: atom_id res chain seq x y z
N MET A 1 -43.40 -42.59 34.56
CA MET A 1 -41.94 -42.44 34.79
C MET A 1 -41.28 -41.91 33.52
N ILE A 2 -41.09 -40.59 33.43
CA ILE A 2 -40.57 -39.92 32.22
C ILE A 2 -39.05 -39.91 32.29
N LYS A 3 -38.38 -40.66 31.40
CA LYS A 3 -36.92 -40.63 31.23
C LYS A 3 -36.54 -39.32 30.51
N LYS A 4 -36.01 -38.33 31.23
CA LYS A 4 -35.43 -37.13 30.64
C LYS A 4 -34.12 -37.53 29.92
N ARG A 5 -34.12 -37.48 28.59
CA ARG A 5 -32.89 -37.61 27.79
C ARG A 5 -32.19 -36.26 27.79
N VAL A 6 -31.02 -36.19 28.42
CA VAL A 6 -30.14 -35.02 28.34
C VAL A 6 -29.40 -35.11 27.00
N ILE A 7 -29.76 -34.24 26.05
CA ILE A 7 -29.04 -34.11 24.78
C ILE A 7 -27.97 -33.04 24.99
N ILE A 8 -26.71 -33.45 25.09
CA ILE A 8 -25.56 -32.54 25.12
C ILE A 8 -25.27 -32.13 23.67
N PHE A 9 -25.60 -30.90 23.32
CA PHE A 9 -25.20 -30.29 22.06
C PHE A 9 -23.74 -29.86 22.17
N SER A 10 -22.81 -30.69 21.68
CA SER A 10 -21.41 -30.30 21.53
C SER A 10 -21.28 -29.27 20.40
N LEU A 11 -21.02 -28.01 20.75
CA LEU A 11 -20.63 -26.97 19.79
C LEU A 11 -19.25 -27.30 19.21
N LEU A 12 -19.24 -27.84 17.99
CA LEU A 12 -18.04 -27.90 17.16
C LEU A 12 -17.70 -26.47 16.69
N PHE A 13 -16.73 -25.84 17.35
CA PHE A 13 -16.11 -24.61 16.83
C PHE A 13 -15.30 -24.98 15.59
N ALA A 14 -15.86 -24.73 14.41
CA ALA A 14 -15.11 -24.78 13.16
C ALA A 14 -14.12 -23.60 13.15
N SER A 15 -12.84 -23.90 13.33
CA SER A 15 -11.76 -22.92 13.15
C SER A 15 -11.72 -22.50 11.69
N SER A 16 -12.32 -21.35 11.37
CA SER A 16 -12.15 -20.67 10.09
C SER A 16 -10.68 -20.29 9.95
N HIS A 17 -9.93 -21.10 9.20
CA HIS A 17 -8.60 -20.73 8.72
C HIS A 17 -8.80 -19.65 7.66
N GLY A 18 -8.76 -18.39 8.07
CA GLY A 18 -8.71 -17.28 7.12
C GLY A 18 -7.43 -17.40 6.30
N SER A 19 -7.53 -17.60 4.99
CA SER A 19 -6.38 -17.51 4.10
C SER A 19 -5.76 -16.12 4.23
N ALA A 20 -4.44 -16.06 4.39
CA ALA A 20 -3.72 -14.79 4.33
C ALA A 20 -4.01 -14.10 2.99
N ASP A 21 -4.24 -12.79 3.02
CA ASP A 21 -4.46 -12.00 1.81
C ASP A 21 -3.24 -12.11 0.90
N GLU A 22 -3.48 -12.24 -0.40
CA GLU A 22 -2.43 -12.38 -1.41
C GLU A 22 -2.06 -11.00 -1.96
N LEU A 23 -0.78 -10.65 -1.85
CA LEU A 23 -0.24 -9.41 -2.38
C LEU A 23 -0.25 -9.46 -3.91
N LYS A 24 -0.88 -8.46 -4.54
CA LYS A 24 -0.87 -8.33 -6.00
C LYS A 24 0.52 -7.91 -6.50
N PRO A 25 0.90 -8.25 -7.75
CA PRO A 25 2.12 -7.72 -8.36
C PRO A 25 2.18 -6.19 -8.27
N PHE A 26 3.38 -5.65 -8.05
CA PHE A 26 3.60 -4.20 -8.06
C PHE A 26 3.28 -3.62 -9.43
N THR A 27 2.60 -2.47 -9.42
CA THR A 27 2.30 -1.64 -10.58
C THR A 27 2.56 -0.19 -10.18
N SER A 28 2.94 0.68 -11.12
CA SER A 28 3.01 2.12 -10.88
C SER A 28 2.27 2.83 -12.00
N ASP A 29 1.53 3.88 -11.67
CA ASP A 29 0.87 4.76 -12.63
C ASP A 29 1.55 6.13 -12.72
N GLY A 30 2.80 6.23 -12.24
CA GLY A 30 3.55 7.48 -12.16
C GLY A 30 3.07 8.31 -10.99
N CYS A 31 2.84 9.60 -11.19
CA CYS A 31 2.30 10.49 -10.17
C CYS A 31 0.75 10.48 -10.12
N SER A 32 0.14 9.39 -10.59
CA SER A 32 -1.30 9.12 -10.65
C SER A 32 -2.13 10.20 -11.35
N VAL A 33 -2.70 11.14 -10.58
CA VAL A 33 -3.52 12.26 -11.09
C VAL A 33 -2.75 13.58 -11.13
N PHE A 34 -1.44 13.52 -10.95
CA PHE A 34 -0.51 14.63 -11.03
C PHE A 34 0.45 14.41 -12.22
N PRO A 35 0.93 15.46 -12.91
CA PRO A 35 1.93 15.30 -13.97
C PRO A 35 3.21 14.63 -13.46
N ASP A 36 3.91 13.85 -14.30
CA ASP A 36 5.18 13.18 -13.97
C ASP A 36 6.42 14.11 -14.04
N GLY A 37 6.20 15.34 -14.50
CA GLY A 37 7.23 16.34 -14.68
C GLY A 37 6.67 17.67 -15.16
N THR A 38 7.55 18.58 -15.54
CA THR A 38 7.18 19.86 -16.16
C THR A 38 6.89 19.66 -17.65
N LEU A 39 6.30 20.66 -18.31
CA LEU A 39 6.07 20.62 -19.77
C LEU A 39 7.36 20.45 -20.59
N SER A 40 8.51 20.87 -20.05
CA SER A 40 9.81 20.74 -20.72
C SER A 40 10.57 19.46 -20.33
N GLN A 41 10.28 18.91 -19.16
CA GLN A 41 10.89 17.70 -18.62
C GLN A 41 9.79 16.80 -18.06
N ASN A 42 9.10 16.09 -18.95
CA ASN A 42 7.85 15.38 -18.64
C ASN A 42 7.98 14.23 -17.63
N GLU A 43 9.20 13.83 -17.26
CA GLU A 43 9.47 12.75 -16.29
C GLU A 43 10.37 13.21 -15.13
N LEU A 44 10.49 14.52 -14.92
CA LEU A 44 11.44 15.13 -13.98
C LEU A 44 11.41 14.51 -12.57
N TRP A 45 10.22 14.11 -12.08
CA TRP A 45 10.05 13.52 -10.76
C TRP A 45 9.33 12.16 -10.80
N LEU A 46 9.21 11.55 -11.98
CA LEU A 46 8.58 10.24 -12.17
C LEU A 46 9.21 9.16 -11.27
N SER A 47 10.53 9.21 -11.10
CA SER A 47 11.26 8.27 -10.24
C SER A 47 10.89 8.42 -8.75
N CYS A 48 10.61 9.65 -8.30
CA CYS A 48 10.12 9.92 -6.95
C CYS A 48 8.72 9.32 -6.73
N CYS A 49 7.82 9.50 -7.71
CA CYS A 49 6.48 8.94 -7.65
C CYS A 49 6.48 7.41 -7.72
N THR A 50 7.32 6.80 -8.58
CA THR A 50 7.47 5.33 -8.66
C THR A 50 7.96 4.74 -7.32
N ALA A 51 8.87 5.43 -6.62
CA ALA A 51 9.34 5.01 -5.30
C ALA A 51 8.25 5.16 -4.22
N HIS A 52 7.44 6.21 -4.30
CA HIS A 52 6.30 6.43 -3.42
C HIS A 52 5.20 5.38 -3.64
N ASP A 53 4.88 5.08 -4.90
CA ASP A 53 3.96 4.02 -5.30
C ASP A 53 4.37 2.67 -4.72
N LEU A 54 5.67 2.37 -4.65
CA LEU A 54 6.14 1.13 -4.05
C LEU A 54 5.83 1.06 -2.55
N ALA A 55 6.00 2.16 -1.82
CA ALA A 55 5.62 2.23 -0.42
C ALA A 55 4.09 2.12 -0.25
N TYR A 56 3.33 2.76 -1.14
CA TYR A 56 1.87 2.73 -1.13
C TYR A 56 1.30 1.37 -1.50
N TRP A 57 1.92 0.65 -2.44
CA TRP A 57 1.61 -0.72 -2.76
C TRP A 57 1.79 -1.63 -1.55
N LYS A 58 2.95 -1.52 -0.88
CA LYS A 58 3.29 -2.27 0.33
C LYS A 58 2.30 -2.01 1.47
N GLY A 59 1.90 -0.75 1.66
CA GLY A 59 1.11 -0.35 2.82
C GLY A 59 1.91 -0.42 4.13
N GLY A 60 1.19 -0.48 5.26
CA GLY A 60 1.80 -0.41 6.59
C GLY A 60 1.01 0.48 7.56
N THR A 61 1.68 0.97 8.58
CA THR A 61 1.10 1.89 9.58
C THR A 61 0.90 3.30 9.06
N ALA A 62 0.15 4.10 9.83
CA ALA A 62 -0.03 5.52 9.52
C ALA A 62 1.30 6.31 9.55
N ILE A 63 2.24 5.91 10.42
CA ILE A 63 3.58 6.52 10.52
C ILE A 63 4.41 6.16 9.29
N GLU A 64 4.38 4.90 8.84
CA GLU A 64 5.06 4.50 7.60
C GLU A 64 4.52 5.26 6.39
N ARG A 65 3.20 5.48 6.31
CA ARG A 65 2.61 6.32 5.26
C ARG A 65 3.14 7.75 5.31
N GLU A 66 3.14 8.36 6.49
CA GLU A 66 3.68 9.72 6.67
C GLU A 66 5.15 9.81 6.25
N ASN A 67 5.96 8.83 6.62
CA ASN A 67 7.36 8.76 6.19
C ASN A 67 7.49 8.63 4.66
N ALA A 68 6.65 7.83 4.01
CA ALA A 68 6.61 7.72 2.55
C ALA A 68 6.24 9.06 1.90
N ASP A 69 5.20 9.72 2.40
CA ASP A 69 4.74 11.02 1.89
C ASP A 69 5.81 12.12 2.04
N ILE A 70 6.51 12.14 3.18
CA ILE A 70 7.65 13.05 3.42
C ILE A 70 8.84 12.70 2.52
N ALA A 71 9.09 11.42 2.25
CA ALA A 71 10.15 11.00 1.33
C ALA A 71 9.87 11.46 -0.11
N LEU A 72 8.61 11.41 -0.56
CA LEU A 72 8.20 11.97 -1.85
C LEU A 72 8.49 13.47 -1.91
N GLN A 73 8.06 14.24 -0.88
CA GLN A 73 8.33 15.67 -0.81
C GLN A 73 9.83 15.96 -0.93
N LYS A 74 10.67 15.26 -0.15
CA LYS A 74 12.13 15.46 -0.17
C LYS A 74 12.73 15.13 -1.54
N CYS A 75 12.29 14.05 -2.18
CA CYS A 75 12.78 13.64 -3.50
C CYS A 75 12.44 14.69 -4.57
N VAL A 76 11.19 15.17 -4.58
CA VAL A 76 10.73 16.18 -5.55
C VAL A 76 11.41 17.54 -5.31
N ALA A 77 11.62 17.92 -4.04
CA ALA A 77 12.38 19.12 -3.71
C ALA A 77 13.85 19.00 -4.19
N ALA A 78 14.45 17.81 -4.12
CA ALA A 78 15.84 17.60 -4.56
C ALA A 78 16.04 17.72 -6.07
N VAL A 79 14.98 17.64 -6.88
CA VAL A 79 15.03 17.95 -8.33
C VAL A 79 14.72 19.43 -8.63
N GLY A 80 14.74 20.29 -7.61
CA GLY A 80 14.57 21.75 -7.71
C GLY A 80 13.12 22.18 -7.90
N GLN A 81 12.17 21.46 -7.30
CA GLN A 81 10.73 21.70 -7.40
C GLN A 81 10.06 21.74 -6.01
N GLU A 82 10.51 22.64 -5.14
CA GLU A 82 10.13 22.74 -3.73
C GLU A 82 8.63 23.07 -3.52
N GLU A 83 8.06 23.96 -4.33
CA GLU A 83 6.64 24.28 -4.26
C GLU A 83 5.77 23.11 -4.71
N VAL A 84 6.18 22.43 -5.80
CA VAL A 84 5.51 21.20 -6.29
C VAL A 84 5.58 20.11 -5.23
N ALA A 85 6.74 19.93 -4.60
CA ALA A 85 6.92 18.97 -3.52
C ALA A 85 5.95 19.20 -2.36
N THR A 86 5.76 20.46 -1.96
CA THR A 86 4.83 20.83 -0.89
C THR A 86 3.38 20.58 -1.30
N LEU A 87 3.01 20.92 -2.54
CA LEU A 87 1.68 20.63 -3.07
C LEU A 87 1.42 19.12 -3.13
N MET A 88 2.38 18.33 -3.60
CA MET A 88 2.30 16.87 -3.63
C MET A 88 2.10 16.29 -2.23
N LEU A 89 2.84 16.78 -1.22
CA LEU A 89 2.66 16.34 0.17
C LEU A 89 1.20 16.52 0.61
N VAL A 90 0.63 17.71 0.42
CA VAL A 90 -0.78 17.97 0.77
C VAL A 90 -1.71 17.03 0.00
N GLY A 91 -1.47 16.86 -1.30
CA GLY A 91 -2.22 15.96 -2.17
C GLY A 91 -2.25 14.51 -1.68
N VAL A 92 -1.08 13.92 -1.42
CA VAL A 92 -0.97 12.52 -0.98
C VAL A 92 -1.52 12.31 0.44
N ARG A 93 -1.40 13.30 1.34
CA ARG A 93 -1.97 13.23 2.70
C ARG A 93 -3.50 13.17 2.68
N LEU A 94 -4.15 13.80 1.70
CA LEU A 94 -5.60 13.80 1.56
C LEU A 94 -6.13 12.68 0.64
N GLY A 95 -5.53 12.50 -0.54
CA GLY A 95 -5.99 11.55 -1.56
C GLY A 95 -5.50 10.11 -1.39
N GLY A 96 -4.43 9.91 -0.62
CA GLY A 96 -3.77 8.62 -0.42
C GLY A 96 -4.32 7.75 0.71
N LEU A 97 -5.46 8.12 1.32
CA LEU A 97 -6.00 7.43 2.49
C LEU A 97 -6.42 5.98 2.15
N PRO A 98 -6.20 4.98 3.04
CA PRO A 98 -6.49 3.58 2.76
C PRO A 98 -7.99 3.24 2.63
N TYR A 99 -8.85 4.17 3.02
CA TYR A 99 -10.32 4.03 3.01
C TYR A 99 -10.97 4.67 1.78
N LEU A 100 -10.19 5.37 0.96
CA LEU A 100 -10.70 5.97 -0.28
C LEU A 100 -10.74 4.90 -1.38
N PRO A 101 -11.76 4.91 -2.25
CA PRO A 101 -11.85 3.99 -3.38
C PRO A 101 -10.95 4.44 -4.56
N THR A 102 -9.75 4.95 -4.27
CA THR A 102 -8.77 5.35 -5.29
C THR A 102 -7.82 4.20 -5.59
N PRO A 103 -7.33 4.06 -6.84
CA PRO A 103 -6.41 2.98 -7.21
C PRO A 103 -5.03 3.13 -6.54
N PHE A 104 -4.59 4.37 -6.29
CA PHE A 104 -3.32 4.76 -5.67
C PHE A 104 -3.40 4.96 -4.14
N ARG A 105 -4.37 4.33 -3.46
CA ARG A 105 -4.54 4.42 -1.99
C ARG A 105 -3.42 3.70 -1.24
N TRP A 106 -3.17 4.08 0.01
CA TRP A 106 -2.29 3.33 0.89
C TRP A 106 -2.72 1.86 1.04
N GLY A 107 -1.78 0.94 0.81
CA GLY A 107 -1.99 -0.51 0.79
C GLY A 107 -2.72 -1.04 -0.45
N TYR A 108 -2.64 -0.37 -1.61
CA TYR A 108 -3.39 -0.81 -2.80
C TYR A 108 -2.97 -2.17 -3.36
N GLY A 109 -1.79 -2.68 -3.00
CA GLY A 109 -1.33 -4.02 -3.35
C GLY A 109 -2.20 -5.13 -2.75
N TRP A 110 -2.89 -4.84 -1.65
CA TRP A 110 -3.72 -5.79 -0.93
C TRP A 110 -5.20 -5.70 -1.33
N SER A 111 -6.01 -6.60 -0.80
CA SER A 111 -7.47 -6.54 -0.91
C SER A 111 -8.02 -5.28 -0.23
N TYR A 112 -8.96 -4.61 -0.89
CA TYR A 112 -9.58 -3.39 -0.37
C TYR A 112 -10.71 -3.73 0.60
N PRO A 113 -10.79 -3.09 1.79
CA PRO A 113 -9.83 -2.12 2.34
C PRO A 113 -8.72 -2.76 3.19
N ARG A 114 -7.45 -2.40 2.94
CA ARG A 114 -6.30 -2.89 3.73
C ARG A 114 -6.18 -2.26 5.13
N ARG A 115 -6.61 -1.00 5.27
CA ARG A 115 -6.47 -0.14 6.46
C ARG A 115 -4.99 0.05 6.87
N TYR A 116 -4.76 0.78 7.97
CA TYR A 116 -3.43 0.87 8.58
C TYR A 116 -3.19 -0.32 9.49
N ALA A 117 -2.10 -1.05 9.26
CA ALA A 117 -1.62 -2.10 10.14
C ALA A 117 -0.15 -2.39 9.85
N GLU A 118 0.59 -2.83 10.86
CA GLU A 118 1.89 -3.48 10.65
C GLU A 118 1.72 -4.70 9.73
N LEU A 119 2.74 -4.98 8.91
CA LEU A 119 2.77 -6.19 8.11
C LEU A 119 3.15 -7.38 9.01
N THR A 120 2.46 -8.49 8.82
CA THR A 120 2.82 -9.79 9.41
C THR A 120 4.09 -10.36 8.77
N ALA A 121 4.69 -11.37 9.39
CA ALA A 121 5.87 -12.03 8.84
C ALA A 121 5.59 -12.64 7.45
N GLU A 122 4.42 -13.23 7.27
CA GLU A 122 3.96 -13.80 6.01
C GLU A 122 3.77 -12.72 4.94
N GLU A 123 3.19 -11.57 5.28
CA GLU A 123 3.05 -10.45 4.35
C GLU A 123 4.41 -9.84 3.96
N ILE A 124 5.35 -9.74 4.90
CA ILE A 124 6.72 -9.30 4.63
C ILE A 124 7.41 -10.27 3.66
N GLU A 125 7.22 -11.57 3.80
CA GLU A 125 7.75 -12.57 2.86
C GLU A 125 7.18 -12.37 1.45
N GLN A 126 5.87 -12.13 1.32
CA GLN A 126 5.25 -11.82 0.04
C GLN A 126 5.86 -10.56 -0.60
N VAL A 127 5.99 -9.47 0.16
CA VAL A 127 6.64 -8.23 -0.30
C VAL A 127 8.06 -8.51 -0.80
N ASN A 128 8.87 -9.22 -0.02
CA ASN A 128 10.25 -9.54 -0.38
C ASN A 128 10.34 -10.38 -1.66
N LYS A 129 9.44 -11.36 -1.84
CA LYS A 129 9.36 -12.17 -3.05
C LYS A 129 9.06 -11.34 -4.29
N HIS A 130 8.09 -10.43 -4.20
CA HIS A 130 7.77 -9.51 -5.28
C HIS A 130 8.92 -8.54 -5.57
N MET A 131 9.57 -7.99 -4.53
CA MET A 131 10.74 -7.13 -4.69
C MET A 131 11.92 -7.83 -5.37
N ALA A 132 12.20 -9.08 -5.00
CA ALA A 132 13.23 -9.89 -5.65
C ALA A 132 12.90 -10.10 -7.14
N LYS A 133 11.63 -10.39 -7.47
CA LYS A 133 11.18 -10.52 -8.86
C LYS A 133 11.38 -9.21 -9.64
N LEU A 134 10.93 -8.07 -9.10
CA LEU A 134 11.11 -6.76 -9.74
C LEU A 134 12.58 -6.42 -10.01
N ALA A 135 13.50 -6.81 -9.10
CA ALA A 135 14.92 -6.60 -9.27
C ALA A 135 15.55 -7.49 -10.37
N LEU A 136 14.98 -8.68 -10.59
CA LEU A 136 15.40 -9.57 -11.68
C LEU A 136 14.89 -9.07 -13.03
N ASP A 137 13.65 -8.59 -13.09
CA ASP A 137 13.01 -8.12 -14.33
C ASP A 137 13.63 -6.79 -14.85
N LYS A 138 14.36 -6.06 -14.00
CA LYS A 138 15.09 -4.83 -14.36
C LYS A 138 16.52 -5.07 -14.89
N LYS A 139 17.02 -6.31 -14.89
CA LYS A 139 18.33 -6.67 -15.45
C LYS A 139 18.20 -7.04 -16.92
#